data_AF-A0A962XEI3-F1
#
_entry.id   AF-A0A962XEI3-F1
#
_cell.length_a   1.000
_cell.length_b   1.000
_cell.length_c   1.000
_cell.angle_alpha   90.00
_cell.angle_beta   90.00
_cell.angle_gamma   90.00
#
_symmetry.space_group_name_H-M   'P 1'
#
loop_
_entity.id
_entity.type
_entity.pdbx_description
1 polymer ?
#
loop_
_entity_poly.entity_id
_entity_poly.type
_entity_poly.pdbx_seq_one_letter_code
_entity_poly.pdbx_strand_id
1 'polypeptide(L)'
;MPLLAIGLNHTTAPLNIRERLTFGPDIVVGALRSLADQPAVDEAVILSTCNRTEVYCHCSDDAAESTREWLAGFHGFAVEDIAPYLYIHEERQVIDHLLSVASGLDSLILGEPQILGQVKSAFQTAHDAGRTGKMLTRLFQHAFSTAKQVRTDTAIGDSPVSVAFAAVSLARQIFADLSQQTAMLIGAGETIE
;
A
#
# COMPACT_ATOMS: atom_id res chain seq x y z
N MET A 1 -8.75 -10.57 18.83
CA MET A 1 -7.33 -11.01 18.71
C MET A 1 -6.78 -10.27 17.52
N PRO A 2 -6.67 -8.94 17.61
CA PRO A 2 -6.99 -8.15 16.45
C PRO A 2 -5.83 -8.10 15.47
N LEU A 3 -6.18 -8.48 14.25
CA LEU A 3 -5.56 -7.88 13.08
C LEU A 3 -6.15 -6.48 12.93
N LEU A 4 -5.28 -5.51 12.68
CA LEU A 4 -5.65 -4.14 12.41
C LEU A 4 -4.96 -3.69 11.12
N ALA A 5 -5.68 -2.99 10.26
CA ALA A 5 -5.08 -2.22 9.18
C ALA A 5 -5.61 -0.79 9.23
N ILE A 6 -4.70 0.17 9.35
CA ILE A 6 -5.01 1.61 9.31
C ILE A 6 -4.23 2.21 8.17
N GLY A 7 -4.92 3.00 7.36
CA GLY A 7 -4.24 3.66 6.25
C GLY A 7 -5.15 4.56 5.46
N LEU A 8 -4.59 5.01 4.35
CA LEU A 8 -5.26 5.83 3.37
C LEU A 8 -4.74 5.45 2.00
N ASN A 9 -5.54 5.74 0.99
CA ASN A 9 -5.18 5.47 -0.39
C ASN A 9 -5.68 6.59 -1.32
N HIS A 10 -5.48 6.41 -2.61
CA HIS A 10 -5.89 7.35 -3.65
C HIS A 10 -7.41 7.61 -3.73
N THR A 11 -8.27 6.76 -3.15
CA THR A 11 -9.72 6.98 -3.11
C THR A 11 -10.14 7.79 -1.89
N THR A 12 -9.44 7.63 -0.76
CA THR A 12 -9.79 8.32 0.48
C THR A 12 -9.06 9.64 0.68
N ALA A 13 -7.84 9.80 0.16
CA ALA A 13 -6.99 10.96 0.43
C ALA A 13 -6.50 11.69 -0.84
N PRO A 14 -6.55 13.04 -0.85
CA PRO A 14 -5.96 13.83 -1.92
C PRO A 14 -4.42 13.71 -1.90
N LEU A 15 -3.79 14.01 -3.05
CA LEU A 15 -2.35 13.81 -3.26
C LEU A 15 -1.49 14.53 -2.22
N ASN A 16 -1.82 15.78 -1.87
CA ASN A 16 -1.08 16.60 -0.91
C ASN A 16 -1.04 16.00 0.51
N ILE A 17 -2.01 15.16 0.87
CA ILE A 17 -2.03 14.42 2.13
C ILE A 17 -1.18 13.14 2.00
N ARG A 18 -1.34 12.41 0.89
CA ARG A 18 -0.60 11.16 0.61
C ARG A 18 0.92 11.35 0.58
N GLU A 19 1.39 12.39 -0.11
CA GLU A 19 2.83 12.68 -0.23
C GLU A 19 3.49 12.94 1.13
N ARG A 20 2.75 13.53 2.07
CA ARG A 20 3.25 13.86 3.41
C ARG A 20 3.22 12.67 4.38
N LEU A 21 2.40 11.66 4.10
CA LEU A 21 2.27 10.42 4.88
C LEU A 21 3.02 9.25 4.23
N THR A 22 3.99 9.52 3.36
CA THR A 22 4.78 8.48 2.69
C THR A 22 5.97 8.06 3.56
N PHE A 23 6.18 6.76 3.73
CA PHE A 23 7.35 6.20 4.39
C PHE A 23 8.42 5.86 3.36
N GLY A 24 9.37 6.78 3.17
CA GLY A 24 10.53 6.53 2.32
C GLY A 24 11.45 5.43 2.89
N PRO A 25 12.34 4.85 2.04
CA PRO A 25 13.27 3.79 2.45
C PRO A 25 14.15 4.17 3.65
N ASP A 26 14.51 5.45 3.76
CA ASP A 26 15.38 5.96 4.83
C ASP A 26 14.70 6.03 6.19
N ILE A 27 13.36 6.11 6.23
CA ILE A 27 12.59 6.34 7.46
C ILE A 27 11.76 5.11 7.88
N VAL A 28 11.42 4.21 6.95
CA VAL A 28 10.49 3.10 7.21
C VAL A 28 10.96 2.17 8.33
N VAL A 29 12.26 1.88 8.43
CA VAL A 29 12.81 1.03 9.51
C VAL A 29 12.72 1.74 10.86
N GLY A 30 12.96 3.05 10.90
CA GLY A 30 12.78 3.87 12.10
C GLY A 30 11.31 3.93 12.54
N ALA A 31 10.40 4.08 11.58
CA ALA A 31 8.96 4.04 11.80
C ALA A 31 8.50 2.70 12.38
N LEU A 32 8.91 1.58 11.78
CA LEU A 32 8.61 0.24 12.27
C LEU A 32 9.10 0.00 13.70
N ARG A 33 10.26 0.55 14.08
CA ARG A 33 10.77 0.48 15.46
C ARG A 33 9.91 1.31 16.40
N SER A 34 9.61 2.56 16.05
CA SER A 34 8.79 3.46 16.85
C SER A 34 7.36 2.95 17.04
N LEU A 35 6.77 2.31 16.02
CA LEU A 35 5.46 1.68 16.11
C LEU A 35 5.45 0.49 17.06
N ALA A 36 6.51 -0.31 17.05
CA ALA A 36 6.66 -1.44 17.96
C ALA A 36 6.98 -1.03 19.42
N ASP A 37 7.32 0.23 19.67
CA ASP A 37 7.40 0.77 21.03
C ASP A 37 5.99 1.07 21.61
N GLN A 38 4.94 1.00 20.79
CA GLN A 38 3.55 1.11 21.27
C GLN A 38 3.18 -0.17 22.04
N PRO A 39 2.74 -0.09 23.31
CA PRO A 39 2.44 -1.26 24.14
C PRO A 39 1.38 -2.21 23.56
N ALA A 40 0.54 -1.67 22.68
CA ALA A 40 -0.58 -2.39 22.09
C ALA A 40 -0.23 -3.12 20.79
N VAL A 41 0.98 -2.99 20.25
CA VAL A 41 1.38 -3.53 18.93
C VAL A 41 2.45 -4.60 19.08
N ASP A 42 2.12 -5.84 18.69
CA ASP A 42 3.03 -7.00 18.77
C ASP A 42 3.81 -7.22 17.47
N GLU A 43 3.15 -7.05 16.32
CA GLU A 43 3.73 -7.20 14.99
C GLU A 43 3.27 -6.05 14.10
N ALA A 44 4.10 -5.57 13.19
CA ALA A 44 3.77 -4.49 12.27
C ALA A 44 4.40 -4.65 10.89
N VAL A 45 3.67 -4.25 9.85
CA VAL A 45 4.16 -4.06 8.48
C VAL A 45 3.67 -2.71 7.97
N ILE A 46 4.56 -1.92 7.36
CA ILE A 46 4.21 -0.64 6.74
C ILE A 46 4.29 -0.82 5.22
N LEU A 47 3.17 -0.68 4.53
CA LEU A 47 3.09 -0.61 3.07
C LEU A 47 2.94 0.86 2.67
N SER A 48 3.98 1.42 2.07
CA SER A 48 3.94 2.77 1.52
C SER A 48 4.29 2.74 0.04
N THR A 49 3.37 3.23 -0.78
CA THR A 49 3.48 3.35 -2.23
C THR A 49 3.05 4.76 -2.64
N CYS A 50 3.13 5.10 -3.92
CA CYS A 50 2.59 6.36 -4.41
C CYS A 50 1.06 6.50 -4.21
N ASN A 51 0.35 5.38 -4.10
CA ASN A 51 -1.12 5.33 -4.08
C ASN A 51 -1.72 4.95 -2.74
N ARG A 52 -0.92 4.50 -1.77
CA ARG A 52 -1.40 4.14 -0.42
C ARG A 52 -0.29 4.22 0.63
N THR A 53 -0.69 4.54 1.85
CA THR A 53 0.09 4.30 3.05
C THR A 53 -0.77 3.52 4.02
N GLU A 54 -0.32 2.34 4.39
CA GLU A 54 -1.05 1.41 5.25
C GLU A 54 -0.12 0.80 6.29
N VAL A 55 -0.66 0.65 7.49
CA VAL A 55 -0.02 0.01 8.63
C VAL A 55 -0.85 -1.21 8.97
N TYR A 56 -0.25 -2.39 8.84
CA TYR A 56 -0.85 -3.67 9.24
C TYR A 56 -0.25 -4.10 10.56
N CYS A 57 -1.09 -4.32 11.57
CA CYS A 57 -0.67 -4.72 12.90
C CYS A 57 -1.30 -6.04 13.33
N HIS A 58 -0.55 -6.81 14.11
CA HIS A 58 -1.12 -7.70 15.11
C HIS A 58 -1.00 -7.00 16.46
N CYS A 59 -2.12 -6.82 17.16
CA CYS A 59 -2.19 -5.90 18.29
C CYS A 59 -3.24 -6.35 19.31
N SER A 60 -3.44 -5.58 20.39
CA SER A 60 -4.57 -5.69 21.31
C SER A 60 -5.80 -4.89 20.83
N ASP A 61 -7.00 -5.16 21.39
CA ASP A 61 -8.29 -4.56 20.93
C ASP A 61 -8.31 -3.03 20.95
N ASP A 62 -7.55 -2.39 21.84
CA ASP A 62 -7.52 -0.93 21.97
C ASP A 62 -6.45 -0.24 21.09
N ALA A 63 -5.77 -0.98 20.21
CA ALA A 63 -4.62 -0.45 19.48
C ALA A 63 -4.97 0.54 18.35
N ALA A 64 -6.22 0.56 17.90
CA ALA A 64 -6.64 1.37 16.76
C ALA A 64 -6.38 2.87 16.98
N GLU A 65 -6.75 3.39 18.15
CA GLU A 65 -6.55 4.79 18.49
C GLU A 65 -5.06 5.14 18.61
N SER A 66 -4.30 4.35 19.39
CA SER A 66 -2.86 4.58 19.55
C SER A 66 -2.08 4.50 18.23
N THR A 67 -2.47 3.59 17.33
CA THR A 67 -1.84 3.46 16.00
C THR A 67 -2.19 4.65 15.11
N ARG A 68 -3.43 5.17 15.20
CA ARG A 68 -3.87 6.38 14.52
C ARG A 68 -3.10 7.62 15.01
N GLU A 69 -3.01 7.79 16.32
CA GLU A 69 -2.24 8.87 16.95
C GLU A 69 -0.77 8.80 16.56
N TRP A 70 -0.19 7.60 16.58
CA TRP A 70 1.19 7.36 16.14
C TRP A 70 1.39 7.74 14.67
N LEU A 71 0.50 7.33 13.78
CA LEU A 71 0.61 7.62 12.34
C LEU A 71 0.58 9.13 12.07
N ALA A 72 -0.32 9.86 12.75
CA ALA A 72 -0.36 11.32 12.68
C ALA A 72 0.92 11.95 13.24
N GLY A 73 1.30 11.56 14.46
CA GLY A 73 2.44 12.12 15.19
C GLY A 73 3.78 11.88 14.50
N PHE A 74 3.99 10.70 13.91
CA PHE A 74 5.22 10.36 13.19
C PHE A 74 5.49 11.31 12.02
N HIS A 75 4.43 11.77 11.34
CA HIS A 75 4.51 12.69 10.22
C HIS A 75 4.25 14.17 10.60
N GLY A 76 4.13 14.46 11.90
CA GLY A 76 3.90 15.82 12.41
C GLY A 76 2.53 16.40 12.06
N PHE A 77 1.51 15.56 11.92
CA PHE A 77 0.12 15.96 11.74
C PHE A 77 -0.63 16.00 13.08
N ALA A 78 -1.65 16.85 13.15
CA ALA A 78 -2.72 16.66 14.11
C ALA A 78 -3.58 15.47 13.65
N VAL A 79 -4.13 14.69 14.59
CA VAL A 79 -4.93 13.50 14.26
C VAL A 79 -6.15 13.90 13.43
N GLU A 80 -6.74 15.05 13.76
CA GLU A 80 -7.93 15.62 13.12
C GLU A 80 -7.70 15.97 11.65
N ASP A 81 -6.47 16.27 11.26
CA ASP A 81 -6.11 16.62 9.88
C ASP A 81 -6.13 15.40 8.95
N ILE A 82 -5.88 14.20 9.49
CA ILE A 82 -5.79 12.97 8.70
C ILE A 82 -6.95 12.01 8.95
N ALA A 83 -7.61 12.08 10.10
CA ALA A 83 -8.71 11.20 10.49
C ALA A 83 -9.84 11.09 9.44
N PRO A 84 -10.27 12.17 8.74
CA PRO A 84 -11.30 12.06 7.70
C PRO A 84 -10.90 11.20 6.49
N TYR A 85 -9.60 10.98 6.29
CA TYR A 85 -9.06 10.24 5.14
C TYR A 85 -8.63 8.81 5.49
N LEU A 86 -8.56 8.48 6.78
CA LEU A 86 -8.14 7.16 7.24
C LEU A 86 -9.31 6.17 7.17
N TYR A 87 -9.04 4.99 6.63
CA TYR A 87 -9.84 3.80 6.89
C TYR A 87 -9.19 2.95 7.96
N ILE A 88 -10.06 2.24 8.69
CA ILE A 88 -9.67 1.27 9.71
C ILE A 88 -10.39 -0.03 9.37
N HIS A 89 -9.60 -1.10 9.27
CA HIS A 89 -10.08 -2.45 9.07
C HIS A 89 -9.65 -3.31 10.25
N GLU A 90 -10.57 -4.14 10.72
CA GLU A 90 -10.35 -5.03 11.85
C GLU A 90 -10.60 -6.50 11.46
N GLU A 91 -9.79 -7.38 12.02
CA GLU A 91 -9.95 -8.83 11.95
C GLU A 91 -10.09 -9.33 10.50
N ARG A 92 -11.28 -9.81 10.13
CA ARG A 92 -11.55 -10.33 8.78
C ARG A 92 -11.39 -9.26 7.70
N GLN A 93 -11.74 -8.01 7.99
CA GLN A 93 -11.63 -6.92 7.01
C GLN A 93 -10.18 -6.68 6.62
N VAL A 94 -9.23 -6.87 7.53
CA VAL A 94 -7.79 -6.78 7.25
C VAL A 94 -7.37 -7.83 6.22
N ILE A 95 -7.88 -9.05 6.39
CA ILE A 95 -7.58 -10.16 5.48
C ILE A 95 -8.16 -9.85 4.09
N ASP A 96 -9.45 -9.54 4.01
CA ASP A 96 -10.13 -9.25 2.74
C ASP A 96 -9.47 -8.07 2.02
N HIS A 97 -9.08 -7.03 2.78
CA HIS A 97 -8.36 -5.86 2.26
C HIS A 97 -6.99 -6.22 1.72
N LEU A 98 -6.13 -6.87 2.52
CA LEU A 98 -4.78 -7.26 2.08
C LEU A 98 -4.82 -8.17 0.85
N LEU A 99 -5.75 -9.12 0.80
CA LEU A 99 -5.93 -9.99 -0.37
C LEU A 99 -6.31 -9.19 -1.61
N SER A 100 -7.20 -8.20 -1.46
CA SER A 100 -7.62 -7.32 -2.55
C SER A 100 -6.47 -6.44 -3.05
N VAL A 101 -5.69 -5.85 -2.14
CA VAL A 101 -4.51 -5.03 -2.47
C VAL A 101 -3.43 -5.88 -3.15
N ALA A 102 -3.04 -7.01 -2.55
CA ALA A 102 -1.99 -7.88 -3.09
C ALA A 102 -2.36 -8.48 -4.46
N SER A 103 -3.66 -8.68 -4.72
CA SER A 103 -4.16 -9.16 -6.01
C SER A 103 -4.35 -8.04 -7.05
N GLY A 104 -4.12 -6.78 -6.68
CA GLY A 104 -4.32 -5.62 -7.57
C GLY A 104 -5.79 -5.29 -7.84
N LEU A 105 -6.72 -5.79 -7.02
CA LEU A 105 -8.16 -5.50 -7.11
C LEU A 105 -8.49 -4.15 -6.49
N ASP A 106 -7.80 -3.80 -5.41
CA ASP A 106 -7.80 -2.45 -4.85
C ASP A 106 -6.50 -1.76 -5.29
N SER A 107 -6.49 -1.18 -6.48
CA SER A 107 -5.38 -0.43 -7.04
C SER A 107 -5.94 0.61 -8.00
N LEU A 108 -5.24 1.75 -8.16
CA LEU A 108 -5.65 2.79 -9.11
C LEU A 108 -5.80 2.20 -10.52
N ILE A 109 -4.96 1.21 -10.82
CA ILE A 109 -5.02 0.44 -12.04
C ILE A 109 -5.26 -1.02 -11.69
N LEU A 110 -6.42 -1.51 -12.10
CA LEU A 110 -6.86 -2.86 -11.82
C LEU A 110 -5.88 -3.87 -12.45
N GLY A 111 -5.34 -4.77 -11.62
CA GLY A 111 -4.43 -5.83 -12.06
C GLY A 111 -2.96 -5.43 -12.22
N GLU A 112 -2.58 -4.22 -11.78
CA GLU A 112 -1.20 -3.73 -11.82
C GLU A 112 -0.23 -4.77 -11.19
N PRO A 113 0.76 -5.29 -11.95
CA PRO A 113 1.66 -6.33 -11.45
C PRO A 113 2.60 -5.86 -10.34
N GLN A 114 2.89 -4.56 -10.27
CA GLN A 114 3.87 -3.99 -9.34
C GLN A 114 3.44 -4.10 -7.87
N ILE A 115 2.13 -4.00 -7.56
CA ILE A 115 1.66 -3.94 -6.17
C ILE A 115 2.04 -5.18 -5.37
N LEU A 116 1.98 -6.38 -5.96
CA LEU A 116 2.41 -7.61 -5.28
C LEU A 116 3.90 -7.56 -4.90
N GLY A 117 4.74 -6.97 -5.75
CA GLY A 117 6.16 -6.76 -5.46
C GLY A 117 6.39 -5.77 -4.32
N GLN A 118 5.59 -4.70 -4.27
CA GLN A 118 5.63 -3.70 -3.20
C GLN A 118 5.18 -4.30 -1.86
N VAL A 119 4.09 -5.08 -1.84
CA VAL A 119 3.61 -5.77 -0.63
C VAL A 119 4.66 -6.75 -0.10
N LYS A 120 5.34 -7.49 -0.99
CA LYS A 120 6.46 -8.37 -0.60
C LYS A 120 7.63 -7.60 -0.02
N SER A 121 8.00 -6.47 -0.63
CA SER A 121 9.12 -5.65 -0.16
C SER A 121 8.81 -5.00 1.20
N ALA A 122 7.58 -4.54 1.42
CA ALA A 122 7.10 -4.04 2.70
C ALA A 122 7.17 -5.12 3.80
N PHE A 123 6.67 -6.32 3.50
CA PHE A 123 6.77 -7.46 4.41
C PHE A 123 8.23 -7.82 4.72
N GLN A 124 9.10 -7.90 3.70
CA GLN A 124 10.51 -8.24 3.87
C GLN A 124 11.23 -7.21 4.74
N THR A 125 10.97 -5.91 4.50
CA THR A 125 11.54 -4.81 5.30
C THR A 125 11.15 -4.94 6.77
N ALA A 126 9.87 -5.22 7.04
CA ALA A 126 9.38 -5.43 8.40
C ALA A 126 9.94 -6.70 9.06
N HIS A 127 10.09 -7.77 8.28
CA HIS A 127 10.68 -9.02 8.72
C HIS A 127 12.16 -8.85 9.10
N ASP A 128 12.95 -8.20 8.25
CA ASP A 128 14.37 -7.93 8.48
C ASP A 128 14.59 -6.97 9.66
N ALA A 129 13.63 -6.07 9.92
CA ALA A 129 13.61 -5.21 11.10
C ALA A 129 13.20 -5.94 12.40
N GLY A 130 12.86 -7.24 12.33
CA GLY A 130 12.40 -8.04 13.45
C GLY A 130 11.02 -7.63 13.97
N ARG A 131 10.16 -7.06 13.09
CA ARG A 131 8.84 -6.52 13.44
C ARG A 131 7.67 -7.35 12.94
N THR A 132 7.94 -8.48 12.30
CA THR A 132 6.93 -9.49 12.02
C THR A 132 7.14 -10.72 12.88
N GLY A 133 6.03 -11.33 13.30
CA GLY A 133 6.02 -12.58 14.05
C GLY A 133 5.22 -13.64 13.29
N LYS A 134 4.62 -14.57 14.02
CA LYS A 134 3.93 -15.71 13.40
C LYS A 134 2.65 -15.27 12.68
N MET A 135 1.96 -14.26 13.19
CA MET A 135 0.63 -13.91 12.71
C MET A 135 0.69 -13.19 11.36
N LEU A 136 1.44 -12.08 11.28
CA LEU A 136 1.61 -11.33 10.03
C LEU A 136 2.41 -12.14 9.00
N THR A 137 3.38 -12.95 9.42
CA THR A 137 4.07 -13.85 8.47
C THR A 137 3.09 -14.80 7.79
N ARG A 138 2.19 -15.44 8.56
CA ARG A 138 1.20 -16.35 7.98
C ARG A 138 0.23 -15.62 7.05
N LEU A 139 -0.24 -14.44 7.46
CA LEU A 139 -1.17 -13.63 6.68
C LEU A 139 -0.57 -13.18 5.34
N PHE A 140 0.63 -12.60 5.35
CA PHE A 140 1.28 -12.10 4.14
C PHE A 140 1.69 -13.23 3.19
N GLN A 141 2.17 -14.38 3.71
CA GLN A 141 2.46 -15.55 2.87
C GLN A 141 1.20 -16.11 2.20
N HIS A 142 0.06 -16.11 2.91
CA HIS A 142 -1.22 -16.46 2.32
C HIS A 142 -1.61 -15.46 1.24
N ALA A 143 -1.49 -14.15 1.50
CA ALA A 143 -1.78 -13.11 0.52
C ALA A 143 -0.92 -13.25 -0.76
N PHE A 144 0.38 -13.58 -0.64
CA PHE A 144 1.24 -13.80 -1.80
C PHE A 144 0.79 -15.00 -2.63
N SER A 145 0.33 -16.06 -1.99
CA SER A 145 -0.13 -17.28 -2.66
C SER A 145 -1.46 -17.02 -3.37
N THR A 146 -2.40 -16.36 -2.69
CA THR A 146 -3.71 -15.98 -3.24
C THR A 146 -3.56 -15.01 -4.40
N ALA A 147 -2.71 -13.98 -4.29
CA ALA A 147 -2.48 -13.04 -5.39
C ALA A 147 -1.91 -13.72 -6.64
N LYS A 148 -1.00 -14.68 -6.47
CA LYS A 148 -0.50 -15.51 -7.59
C LYS A 148 -1.62 -16.34 -8.20
N GLN A 149 -2.46 -16.98 -7.38
CA GLN A 149 -3.58 -17.77 -7.85
C GLN A 149 -4.58 -16.92 -8.63
N VAL A 150 -4.97 -15.76 -8.10
CA VAL A 150 -5.89 -14.82 -8.76
C VAL A 150 -5.35 -14.38 -10.13
N ARG A 151 -4.05 -14.13 -10.26
CA ARG A 151 -3.44 -13.79 -11.56
C ARG A 151 -3.38 -14.95 -12.55
N THR A 152 -3.22 -16.18 -12.06
CA THR A 152 -3.16 -17.38 -12.91
C THR A 152 -4.55 -17.84 -13.35
N ASP A 153 -5.51 -17.79 -12.43
CA ASP A 153 -6.84 -18.39 -12.60
C ASP A 153 -7.86 -17.39 -13.17
N THR A 154 -7.49 -16.11 -13.33
CA THR A 154 -8.38 -15.06 -13.85
C THR A 154 -7.68 -14.16 -14.86
N ALA A 155 -8.47 -13.45 -15.67
CA ALA A 155 -7.98 -12.54 -16.70
C ALA A 155 -7.30 -11.27 -16.14
N ILE A 156 -7.25 -11.07 -14.82
CA ILE A 156 -6.59 -9.91 -14.20
C ILE A 156 -5.08 -9.87 -14.50
N GLY A 157 -4.47 -11.03 -14.78
CA GLY A 157 -3.07 -11.12 -15.20
C GLY A 157 -2.85 -10.90 -16.69
N ASP A 158 -3.90 -10.94 -17.51
CA ASP A 158 -3.82 -11.04 -18.97
C ASP A 158 -3.68 -9.69 -19.69
N SER A 159 -3.94 -8.57 -19.00
CA SER A 159 -3.82 -7.24 -19.59
C SER A 159 -2.79 -6.38 -18.86
N PRO A 160 -1.77 -5.84 -19.56
CA PRO A 160 -0.86 -4.85 -19.00
C PRO A 160 -1.58 -3.50 -18.96
N VAL A 161 -2.62 -3.38 -18.12
CA VAL A 161 -3.10 -2.08 -17.73
C VAL A 161 -2.05 -1.57 -16.74
N SER A 162 -1.13 -0.76 -17.23
CA SER A 162 -0.15 -0.02 -16.42
C SER A 162 -0.47 1.46 -16.47
N VAL A 163 0.16 2.26 -15.59
CA VAL A 163 0.00 3.72 -15.61
C VAL A 163 0.46 4.28 -16.96
N ALA A 164 1.55 3.73 -17.51
CA ALA A 164 2.03 4.08 -18.84
C ALA A 164 0.98 3.74 -19.92
N PHE A 165 0.37 2.54 -19.87
CA PHE A 165 -0.69 2.17 -20.81
C PHE A 165 -1.91 3.09 -20.71
N ALA A 166 -2.34 3.43 -19.49
CA ALA A 166 -3.44 4.36 -19.26
C ALA A 166 -3.11 5.77 -19.79
N ALA A 167 -1.88 6.25 -19.57
CA ALA A 167 -1.42 7.54 -20.08
C ALA A 167 -1.39 7.58 -21.62
N VAL A 168 -0.89 6.53 -22.28
CA VAL A 168 -0.89 6.41 -23.75
C VAL A 168 -2.32 6.29 -24.28
N SER A 169 -3.19 5.54 -23.61
CA SER A 169 -4.60 5.40 -23.99
C SER A 169 -5.34 6.73 -23.91
N LEU A 170 -5.10 7.51 -22.86
CA LEU A 170 -5.63 8.87 -22.72
C LEU A 170 -5.08 9.79 -23.82
N ALA A 171 -3.79 9.72 -24.13
CA ALA A 171 -3.19 10.48 -25.21
C ALA A 171 -3.83 10.16 -26.58
N ARG A 172 -4.15 8.89 -26.87
CA ARG A 172 -4.87 8.49 -28.10
C ARG A 172 -6.30 9.02 -28.20
N GLN A 173 -6.95 9.29 -27.07
CA GLN A 173 -8.29 9.90 -27.06
C GLN A 173 -8.23 11.40 -27.34
N ILE A 174 -7.15 12.07 -26.92
CA ILE A 174 -6.94 13.51 -27.10
C ILE A 174 -6.36 13.81 -28.50
N PHE A 175 -5.42 13.00 -28.97
CA PHE A 175 -4.72 13.18 -30.24
C PHE A 175 -5.10 12.06 -31.22
N ALA A 176 -5.66 12.44 -32.36
CA ALA A 176 -6.17 11.51 -33.37
C ALA A 176 -5.07 10.62 -34.00
N ASP A 177 -3.87 11.16 -34.22
CA ASP A 177 -2.72 10.43 -34.73
C ASP A 177 -1.45 10.77 -33.93
N LEU A 178 -1.00 9.81 -33.12
CA LEU A 178 0.22 9.94 -32.32
C LEU A 178 1.50 9.91 -33.17
N SER A 179 1.45 9.40 -34.41
CA SER A 179 2.63 9.35 -35.29
C SER A 179 3.13 10.75 -35.69
N GLN A 180 2.25 11.75 -35.57
CA GLN A 180 2.56 13.16 -35.84
C GLN A 180 2.98 13.92 -34.58
N GLN A 181 3.06 13.26 -33.42
CA GLN A 181 3.40 13.88 -32.15
C GLN A 181 4.83 13.50 -31.74
N THR A 182 5.49 14.40 -31.01
CA THR A 182 6.77 14.10 -30.35
C THR A 182 6.51 13.81 -28.88
N ALA A 183 6.85 12.61 -28.42
CA ALA A 183 6.76 12.25 -27.01
C ALA A 183 8.04 12.68 -26.27
N MET A 184 7.88 13.33 -25.12
CA MET A 184 8.98 13.62 -24.20
C MET A 184 8.73 12.83 -22.91
N LEU A 185 9.66 11.94 -22.57
CA LEU A 185 9.65 11.17 -21.33
C LEU A 185 10.61 11.83 -20.34
N ILE A 186 10.14 12.16 -19.14
CA ILE A 186 10.97 12.77 -18.10
C ILE A 186 11.02 11.84 -16.89
N GLY A 187 12.20 11.30 -16.61
CA GLY A 187 12.51 10.42 -15.48
C GLY A 187 13.38 9.23 -15.91
N ALA A 188 13.67 8.32 -14.98
CA ALA A 188 14.50 7.13 -15.23
C ALA A 188 14.03 5.89 -14.43
N GLY A 189 12.73 5.79 -14.13
CA GLY A 189 12.15 4.68 -13.37
C GLY A 189 11.43 3.66 -14.26
N GLU A 190 11.07 2.50 -13.70
CA GLU A 190 10.39 1.40 -14.41
C GLU A 190 9.08 1.79 -15.12
N THR A 191 8.46 2.92 -14.76
CA THR A 191 7.23 3.41 -15.41
C THR A 191 7.49 4.06 -16.78
N ILE A 192 8.75 4.38 -17.11
CA ILE A 192 9.15 5.02 -18.37
C ILE A 192 9.54 4.00 -19.45
N GLU A 193 10.03 2.82 -19.06
CA GLU A 193 10.34 1.72 -19.97
C GLU A 193 9.06 1.00 -20.46
#